data_AF-A0A945FJG5-F1
#
_entry.id   AF-A0A945FJG5-F1
#
_cell.length_a   1.000
_cell.length_b   1.000
_cell.length_c   1.000
_cell.angle_alpha   90.00
_cell.angle_beta   90.00
_cell.angle_gamma   90.00
#
_symmetry.space_group_name_H-M   'P 1'
#
loop_
_entity.id
_entity.type
_entity.pdbx_description
1 polymer ?
#
loop_
_entity_poly.entity_id
_entity_poly.type
_entity_poly.pdbx_seq_one_letter_code
_entity_poly.pdbx_strand_id
1 'polypeptide(L)'
;MKRWIWIAAICIFGLLAIVINIGWQQQEILIPATQKTSQNIRIEILNGCGKDGIAKQLGTKLREQGFDVMTLGNAGSYAFSETLVIDRVGKIHYAKQVANILGTQNLIQQITPDPFRIEEVTVIVGRDYAHLPILKNQ
;
A
#
# COMPACT_ATOMS: atom_id res chain seq x y z
N MET A 1 49.07 -35.47 26.87
CA MET A 1 48.97 -33.99 26.74
C MET A 1 48.26 -33.51 25.46
N LYS A 2 47.34 -34.28 24.84
CA LYS A 2 46.69 -33.89 23.56
C LYS A 2 45.16 -33.72 23.63
N ARG A 3 44.50 -34.18 24.72
CA ARG A 3 43.02 -34.14 24.86
C ARG A 3 42.47 -32.74 25.13
N TRP A 4 43.24 -31.89 25.81
CA TRP A 4 42.84 -30.52 26.14
C TRP A 4 42.81 -29.59 24.92
N ILE A 5 43.62 -29.88 23.90
CA ILE A 5 43.66 -29.12 22.65
C ILE A 5 42.33 -29.26 21.89
N TRP A 6 41.76 -30.47 21.85
CA TRP A 6 40.48 -30.72 21.20
C TRP A 6 39.29 -30.13 21.96
N ILE A 7 39.35 -30.12 23.30
CA ILE A 7 38.32 -29.49 24.14
C ILE A 7 38.33 -27.97 23.92
N ALA A 8 39.51 -27.35 23.90
CA ALA A 8 39.65 -25.92 23.63
C ALA A 8 39.15 -25.54 22.22
N ALA A 9 39.46 -26.36 21.20
CA ALA A 9 39.02 -26.13 19.83
C ALA A 9 37.48 -26.20 19.68
N ILE A 10 36.81 -27.14 20.36
CA ILE A 10 35.34 -27.26 20.35
C ILE A 10 34.68 -26.04 21.01
N CYS A 11 35.23 -25.55 22.13
CA CYS A 11 34.72 -24.35 22.78
C CYS A 11 34.84 -23.10 21.89
N ILE A 12 35.95 -22.95 21.16
CA ILE A 12 36.17 -21.82 20.23
C ILE A 12 35.19 -21.89 19.05
N PHE A 13 34.97 -23.07 18.47
CA PHE A 13 34.05 -23.25 17.35
C PHE A 13 32.59 -23.01 17.77
N GLY A 14 32.20 -23.44 18.98
CA GLY A 14 30.90 -23.16 19.57
C GLY A 14 30.66 -21.67 19.81
N LEU A 15 31.67 -20.95 20.33
CA LEU A 15 31.61 -19.50 20.53
C LEU A 15 31.50 -18.73 19.20
N LEU A 16 32.26 -19.14 18.17
CA LEU A 16 32.16 -18.57 16.82
C LEU A 16 30.77 -18.79 16.20
N ALA A 17 30.19 -19.99 16.34
CA ALA A 17 28.85 -20.28 15.83
C ALA A 17 27.76 -19.44 16.52
N ILE A 18 27.90 -19.17 17.83
CA ILE A 18 26.99 -18.31 18.59
C ILE A 18 27.07 -16.86 18.10
N VAL A 19 28.29 -16.31 17.93
CA VAL A 19 28.48 -14.94 17.43
C VAL A 19 27.92 -14.77 16.02
N ILE A 20 28.12 -15.79 15.17
CA ILE A 20 27.53 -15.83 13.83
C ILE A 20 26.00 -15.79 13.95
N ASN A 21 25.37 -16.69 14.72
CA ASN A 21 23.91 -16.74 14.86
C ASN A 21 23.30 -15.45 15.45
N ILE A 22 23.97 -14.83 16.44
CA ILE A 22 23.56 -13.52 16.98
C ILE A 22 23.67 -12.42 15.92
N GLY A 23 24.74 -12.42 15.12
CA GLY A 23 24.93 -11.48 14.02
C GLY A 23 23.88 -11.58 12.91
N TRP A 24 23.29 -12.78 12.69
CA TRP A 24 22.18 -12.98 11.77
C TRP A 24 20.81 -12.63 12.38
N GLN A 25 20.69 -12.52 13.70
CA GLN A 25 19.43 -12.18 14.39
C GLN A 25 19.15 -10.68 14.48
N GLN A 26 20.12 -9.81 14.21
CA GLN A 26 20.02 -8.38 14.52
C GLN A 26 20.07 -7.49 13.28
N GLN A 27 19.36 -7.88 12.22
CA GLN A 27 19.03 -6.97 11.13
C GLN A 27 17.54 -6.62 11.14
N GLU A 28 17.05 -6.09 12.27
CA GLU A 28 15.90 -5.19 12.22
C GLU A 28 16.43 -3.81 11.82
N ILE A 29 16.26 -3.49 10.54
CA ILE A 29 16.53 -2.18 9.99
C ILE A 29 15.76 -1.16 10.84
N LEU A 30 16.48 -0.29 11.56
CA LEU A 30 15.92 0.90 12.17
C LEU A 30 15.37 1.80 11.04
N ILE A 31 14.14 1.56 10.59
CA ILE A 31 13.45 2.49 9.71
C ILE A 31 12.94 3.60 10.63
N PRO A 32 13.53 4.81 10.62
CA PRO A 32 13.00 5.91 11.41
C PRO A 32 11.54 6.14 11.00
N ALA A 33 10.68 6.38 11.98
CA ALA A 33 9.23 6.61 11.85
C ALA A 33 8.89 7.95 11.15
N THR A 34 9.53 8.20 10.02
CA THR A 34 9.21 9.24 9.03
C THR A 34 9.20 8.58 7.65
N GLN A 35 8.42 7.51 7.51
CA GLN A 35 8.08 6.97 6.21
C GLN A 35 7.06 7.87 5.54
N LYS A 36 7.54 8.80 4.71
CA LYS A 36 6.75 9.42 3.65
C LYS A 36 6.58 8.37 2.52
N THR A 37 5.92 7.24 2.81
CA THR A 37 5.86 6.04 1.95
C THR A 37 4.75 6.02 0.91
N SER A 38 3.97 7.09 0.74
CA SER A 38 3.02 7.15 -0.37
C SER A 38 3.70 7.29 -1.73
N GLN A 39 5.02 7.53 -1.77
CA GLN A 39 5.73 7.79 -3.01
C GLN A 39 5.58 6.58 -3.95
N ASN A 40 4.78 6.81 -4.99
CA ASN A 40 4.57 6.01 -6.20
C ASN A 40 3.41 5.00 -6.27
N ILE A 41 2.39 5.04 -5.41
CA ILE A 41 1.16 4.28 -5.74
C ILE A 41 0.42 5.01 -6.86
N ARG A 42 0.34 4.38 -8.04
CA ARG A 42 -0.36 4.92 -9.21
C ARG A 42 -1.85 4.59 -9.17
N ILE A 43 -2.69 5.63 -9.15
CA ILE A 43 -4.13 5.53 -8.89
C ILE A 43 -4.94 5.99 -10.12
N GLU A 44 -5.94 5.18 -10.46
CA GLU A 44 -7.07 5.55 -11.32
C GLU A 44 -8.26 5.93 -10.43
N ILE A 45 -8.98 7.01 -10.77
CA ILE A 45 -10.19 7.42 -10.06
C ILE A 45 -11.35 7.50 -11.04
N LEU A 46 -12.40 6.75 -10.76
CA LEU A 46 -13.60 6.66 -11.58
C LEU A 46 -14.81 7.20 -10.81
N ASN A 47 -15.56 8.11 -11.42
CA ASN A 47 -16.85 8.56 -10.90
C ASN A 47 -17.90 7.46 -11.08
N GLY A 48 -18.29 6.81 -9.98
CA GLY A 48 -19.32 5.78 -9.94
C GLY A 48 -20.66 6.25 -9.40
N CYS A 49 -20.83 7.54 -9.11
CA CYS A 49 -22.06 8.09 -8.51
C CYS A 49 -22.76 9.15 -9.37
N GLY A 50 -22.13 9.62 -10.45
CA GLY A 50 -22.70 10.62 -11.36
C GLY A 50 -22.59 12.05 -10.86
N LYS A 51 -21.80 12.31 -9.80
CA LYS A 51 -21.54 13.67 -9.31
C LYS A 51 -20.47 14.34 -10.16
N ASP A 52 -20.81 15.42 -10.84
CA ASP A 52 -19.87 16.17 -11.68
C ASP A 52 -18.64 16.62 -10.90
N GLY A 53 -17.46 16.40 -11.49
CA GLY A 53 -16.18 16.81 -10.94
C GLY A 53 -15.67 15.98 -9.76
N ILE A 54 -16.41 14.97 -9.26
CA ILE A 54 -16.03 14.25 -8.03
C ILE A 54 -14.68 13.52 -8.16
N ALA A 55 -14.41 12.90 -9.31
CA ALA A 55 -13.13 12.23 -9.56
C ALA A 55 -11.97 13.23 -9.53
N LYS A 56 -12.17 14.43 -10.09
CA LYS A 56 -11.18 15.51 -10.07
C LYS A 56 -10.95 16.02 -8.65
N GLN A 57 -12.02 16.27 -7.90
CA GLN A 57 -11.95 16.72 -6.51
C GLN A 57 -11.17 15.72 -5.64
N LEU A 58 -11.52 14.43 -5.72
CA LEU A 58 -10.80 13.40 -4.99
C LEU A 58 -9.36 13.25 -5.45
N GLY A 59 -9.11 13.34 -6.77
CA GLY A 59 -7.77 13.29 -7.34
C GLY A 59 -6.86 14.40 -6.83
N THR A 60 -7.37 15.63 -6.66
CA THR A 60 -6.61 16.70 -6.02
C THR A 60 -6.22 16.34 -4.59
N LYS A 61 -7.16 15.82 -3.80
CA LYS A 61 -6.88 15.43 -2.41
C LYS A 61 -5.91 14.27 -2.27
N LEU A 62 -6.02 13.25 -3.11
CA LEU A 62 -5.06 12.14 -3.08
C LEU A 62 -3.65 12.57 -3.52
N ARG A 63 -3.53 13.52 -4.45
CA ARG A 63 -2.22 14.13 -4.78
C ARG A 63 -1.65 14.93 -3.61
N GLU A 64 -2.47 15.67 -2.86
CA GLU A 64 -2.04 16.35 -1.62
C GLU A 64 -1.52 15.34 -0.56
N GLN A 65 -2.06 14.12 -0.54
CA GLN A 65 -1.57 13.01 0.30
C GLN A 65 -0.34 12.29 -0.26
N GLY A 66 0.18 12.73 -1.41
CA GLY A 66 1.41 12.20 -2.01
C GLY A 66 1.21 10.95 -2.87
N PHE A 67 -0.02 10.64 -3.29
CA PHE A 67 -0.29 9.59 -4.27
C PHE A 67 -0.13 10.09 -5.71
N ASP A 68 0.14 9.16 -6.62
CA ASP A 68 0.32 9.48 -8.03
C ASP A 68 -0.96 9.19 -8.83
N VAL A 69 -1.81 10.20 -8.98
CA VAL A 69 -3.10 10.03 -9.67
C VAL A 69 -2.89 10.14 -11.18
N MET A 70 -2.92 9.01 -11.86
CA MET A 70 -2.67 8.85 -13.30
C MET A 70 -3.89 9.18 -14.13
N THR A 71 -5.05 8.65 -13.74
CA THR A 71 -6.23 8.64 -14.59
C THR A 71 -7.45 9.11 -13.80
N LEU A 72 -8.24 10.00 -14.43
CA LEU A 72 -9.53 10.45 -13.94
C LEU A 72 -10.58 10.13 -15.01
N GLY A 73 -11.69 9.54 -14.61
CA GLY A 73 -12.75 9.16 -15.55
C GLY A 73 -14.09 8.90 -14.90
N ASN A 74 -14.99 8.30 -15.67
CA ASN A 74 -16.27 7.79 -15.21
C ASN A 74 -16.21 6.26 -15.16
N ALA A 75 -16.90 5.65 -14.20
CA ALA A 75 -17.11 4.22 -14.22
C ALA A 75 -18.13 3.86 -15.32
N GLY A 76 -18.21 2.58 -15.69
CA GLY A 76 -19.21 2.10 -16.66
C GLY A 76 -20.67 2.20 -16.18
N SER A 77 -20.89 2.59 -14.92
CA SER A 77 -22.21 2.82 -14.33
C SER A 77 -22.10 3.85 -13.19
N TYR A 78 -23.18 4.59 -12.95
CA TYR A 78 -23.31 5.52 -11.81
C TYR A 78 -24.09 4.92 -10.62
N ALA A 79 -24.21 3.60 -10.58
CA ALA A 79 -25.03 2.89 -9.60
C ALA A 79 -24.31 2.61 -8.27
N PHE A 80 -23.02 2.94 -8.12
CA PHE A 80 -22.23 2.60 -6.95
C PHE A 80 -22.72 3.36 -5.72
N SER A 81 -23.33 2.64 -4.77
CA SER A 81 -23.77 3.20 -3.49
C SER A 81 -22.58 3.60 -2.62
N GLU A 82 -21.53 2.80 -2.63
CA GLU A 82 -20.36 2.96 -1.77
C GLU A 82 -19.06 3.03 -2.58
N THR A 83 -18.06 3.71 -2.02
CA THR A 83 -16.76 3.91 -2.65
C THR A 83 -15.93 2.65 -2.53
N LEU A 84 -15.48 2.12 -3.66
CA LEU A 84 -14.75 0.85 -3.77
C LEU A 84 -13.30 1.08 -4.17
N VAL A 85 -12.38 0.42 -3.48
CA VAL A 85 -10.95 0.39 -3.82
C VAL A 85 -10.58 -0.98 -4.38
N ILE A 86 -9.91 -1.01 -5.52
CA ILE A 86 -9.58 -2.24 -6.24
C ILE A 86 -8.06 -2.33 -6.39
N ASP A 87 -7.46 -3.38 -5.85
CA ASP A 87 -6.08 -3.78 -6.17
C ASP A 87 -6.04 -4.44 -7.55
N ARG A 88 -5.28 -3.87 -8.47
CA ARG A 88 -5.21 -4.31 -9.87
C ARG A 88 -3.95 -5.11 -10.20
N VAL A 89 -2.98 -5.15 -9.28
CA VAL A 89 -1.63 -5.73 -9.53
C VAL A 89 -1.23 -6.79 -8.50
N GLY A 90 -2.13 -7.16 -7.60
CA GLY A 90 -1.88 -8.17 -6.55
C GLY A 90 -1.12 -7.62 -5.34
N LYS A 91 -0.93 -6.30 -5.26
CA LYS A 91 -0.27 -5.62 -4.15
C LYS A 91 -1.32 -5.06 -3.20
N ILE A 92 -1.99 -5.95 -2.47
CA ILE A 92 -3.15 -5.58 -1.63
C ILE A 92 -2.87 -4.47 -0.61
N HIS A 93 -1.62 -4.36 -0.15
CA HIS A 93 -1.17 -3.32 0.78
C HIS A 93 -1.22 -1.91 0.16
N TYR A 94 -1.16 -1.77 -1.18
CA TYR A 94 -1.35 -0.48 -1.85
C TYR A 94 -2.82 -0.05 -1.80
N ALA A 95 -3.73 -0.96 -2.15
CA ALA A 95 -5.17 -0.70 -2.04
C ALA A 95 -5.57 -0.41 -0.58
N LYS A 96 -5.00 -1.11 0.41
CA LYS A 96 -5.25 -0.86 1.84
C LYS A 96 -4.83 0.55 2.26
N GLN A 97 -3.66 1.01 1.82
CA GLN A 97 -3.22 2.38 2.10
C GLN A 97 -4.20 3.42 1.53
N VAL A 98 -4.64 3.23 0.30
CA VAL A 98 -5.64 4.11 -0.32
C VAL A 98 -6.97 4.07 0.44
N ALA A 99 -7.49 2.88 0.76
CA ALA A 99 -8.74 2.70 1.50
C ALA A 99 -8.69 3.37 2.90
N ASN A 100 -7.57 3.24 3.61
CA ASN A 100 -7.35 3.88 4.91
C ASN A 100 -7.42 5.41 4.82
N ILE A 101 -6.79 6.00 3.80
CA ILE A 101 -6.82 7.45 3.58
C ILE A 101 -8.22 7.93 3.17
N LEU A 102 -8.94 7.13 2.38
CA LEU A 102 -10.32 7.42 1.99
C LEU A 102 -11.31 7.23 3.15
N GLY A 103 -10.97 6.45 4.17
CA GLY A 103 -11.87 6.08 5.26
C GLY A 103 -12.94 5.06 4.86
N THR A 104 -12.67 4.21 3.86
CA THR A 104 -13.58 3.13 3.42
C THR A 104 -13.01 1.76 3.77
N GLN A 105 -13.89 0.80 4.04
CA GLN A 105 -13.54 -0.61 4.23
C GLN A 105 -13.77 -1.43 2.96
N ASN A 106 -14.40 -0.85 1.94
CA ASN A 106 -14.77 -1.53 0.71
C ASN A 106 -13.56 -1.64 -0.21
N LEU A 107 -12.89 -2.79 -0.10
CA LEU A 107 -11.67 -3.09 -0.80
C LEU A 107 -11.73 -4.51 -1.36
N ILE A 108 -11.39 -4.65 -2.64
CA ILE A 108 -11.29 -5.94 -3.31
C ILE A 108 -9.97 -6.05 -4.07
N GLN A 109 -9.62 -7.28 -4.45
CA GLN A 109 -8.56 -7.53 -5.41
C GLN A 109 -9.18 -8.06 -6.69
N GLN A 110 -8.84 -7.43 -7.81
CA GLN A 110 -9.25 -7.86 -9.15
C GLN A 110 -8.10 -7.62 -10.13
N ILE A 111 -7.37 -8.70 -10.41
CA ILE A 111 -6.24 -8.68 -11.34
C ILE A 111 -6.75 -9.12 -12.71
N THR A 112 -6.63 -8.23 -13.69
CA THR A 112 -6.95 -8.52 -15.08
C THR A 112 -5.67 -8.35 -15.89
N PRO A 113 -5.23 -9.34 -16.69
CA PRO A 113 -4.07 -9.20 -17.55
C PRO A 113 -4.28 -8.04 -18.54
N ASP A 114 -3.52 -6.98 -18.35
CA ASP A 114 -3.50 -5.82 -19.23
C ASP A 114 -2.08 -5.26 -19.25
N PRO A 115 -1.31 -5.50 -20.33
CA PRO A 115 0.07 -5.05 -20.44
C PRO A 115 0.22 -3.53 -20.54
N PHE A 116 -0.87 -2.80 -20.81
CA PHE A 116 -0.87 -1.35 -20.94
C PHE A 116 -1.37 -0.63 -19.69
N ARG A 117 -1.90 -1.36 -18.71
CA ARG A 117 -2.36 -0.77 -17.46
C ARG A 117 -1.19 -0.26 -16.64
N ILE A 118 -1.19 1.04 -16.35
CA ILE A 118 -0.16 1.68 -15.54
C ILE A 118 -0.61 1.79 -14.07
N GLU A 119 -1.91 1.81 -13.79
CA GLU A 119 -2.46 2.06 -12.46
C GLU A 119 -2.53 0.78 -11.63
N GLU A 120 -1.98 0.88 -10.42
CA GLU A 120 -1.91 -0.23 -9.48
C GLU A 120 -3.20 -0.34 -8.64
N VAL A 121 -3.90 0.77 -8.45
CA VAL A 121 -5.15 0.85 -7.68
C VAL A 121 -6.21 1.61 -8.49
N THR A 122 -7.44 1.08 -8.54
CA THR A 122 -8.62 1.85 -8.98
C THR A 122 -9.44 2.25 -7.76
N VAL A 123 -9.90 3.51 -7.73
CA VAL A 123 -10.93 3.99 -6.80
C VAL A 123 -12.18 4.30 -7.59
N ILE A 124 -13.28 3.61 -7.31
CA ILE A 124 -14.60 3.95 -7.84
C ILE A 124 -15.35 4.74 -6.77
N VAL A 125 -15.62 6.01 -7.02
CA VAL A 125 -16.28 6.90 -6.06
C VAL A 125 -17.79 6.66 -6.06
N GLY A 126 -18.33 6.22 -4.93
CA GLY A 126 -19.74 5.94 -4.72
C GLY A 126 -20.55 7.14 -4.22
N ARG A 127 -21.86 6.94 -4.02
CA ARG A 127 -22.78 7.97 -3.50
C ARG A 127 -22.46 8.38 -2.06
N ASP A 128 -21.71 7.56 -1.35
CA ASP A 128 -21.12 7.84 -0.04
C ASP A 128 -19.97 8.87 -0.06
N TYR A 129 -19.63 9.48 -1.21
CA TYR A 129 -18.51 10.43 -1.32
C TYR A 129 -18.54 11.55 -0.27
N ALA A 130 -19.74 12.02 0.13
CA ALA A 130 -19.90 13.06 1.15
C ALA A 130 -19.49 12.59 2.56
N HIS A 131 -19.41 11.27 2.78
CA HIS A 131 -18.99 10.67 4.03
C HIS A 131 -17.49 10.39 4.10
N LEU A 132 -16.77 10.43 2.97
CA LEU A 132 -15.32 10.24 2.93
C LEU A 132 -14.61 11.38 3.68
N PRO A 133 -13.86 11.10 4.77
CA PRO A 133 -13.20 12.13 5.58
C PRO A 133 -12.30 13.06 4.77
N ILE A 134 -11.60 12.54 3.77
CA ILE A 134 -10.71 13.30 2.90
C ILE A 134 -11.43 14.40 2.08
N LEU A 135 -12.74 14.28 1.85
CA LEU A 135 -13.54 15.24 1.09
C LEU A 135 -14.32 16.23 1.97
N LYS A 136 -14.37 16.04 3.30
CA LYS A 136 -15.19 16.85 4.21
C LYS A 136 -14.61 18.21 4.60
N ASN A 137 -13.29 18.41 4.50
CA ASN A 137 -12.62 19.62 5.00
C ASN A 137 -12.66 20.77 3.98
N GLN A 138 -13.81 21.41 3.80
CA GLN A 138 -13.96 22.71 3.13
C GLN A 138 -14.41 23.78 4.12
#